data_AF-A0A316QB39-F1
#
_entry.id   AF-A0A316QB39-F1
#
_cell.length_a   1.000
_cell.length_b   1.000
_cell.length_c   1.000
_cell.angle_alpha   90.00
_cell.angle_beta   90.00
_cell.angle_gamma   90.00
#
_symmetry.space_group_name_H-M   'P 1'
#
loop_
_entity.id
_entity.type
_entity.pdbx_description
1 polymer ?
#
loop_
_entity_poly.entity_id
_entity_poly.type
_entity_poly.pdbx_seq_one_letter_code
_entity_poly.pdbx_strand_id
1 'polypeptide(L)' 'MKVGFTFINQDMKLTCLCFAESIRGNIALLINHENGLFITARDVSRENNGNFSWAWGHYFYDIRNAIGDYDKRKDTL' A
#
# COMPACT_ATOMS: atom_id res chain seq x y z
N MET A 1 8.35 -1.31 -4.38
CA MET A 1 7.60 -0.26 -5.13
C MET A 1 8.24 1.10 -4.85
N LYS A 2 8.22 2.06 -5.80
CA LYS A 2 8.80 3.39 -5.55
C LYS A 2 7.77 4.34 -4.93
N VAL A 3 8.16 5.14 -3.93
CA VAL A 3 7.32 6.23 -3.42
C VAL A 3 6.99 7.21 -4.54
N GLY A 4 5.74 7.66 -4.60
CA GLY A 4 5.19 8.48 -5.68
C GLY A 4 4.78 7.70 -6.93
N PHE A 5 4.99 6.38 -6.98
CA PHE A 5 4.52 5.55 -8.08
C PHE A 5 2.99 5.46 -8.06
N THR A 6 2.38 5.79 -9.20
CA THR A 6 0.94 5.69 -9.43
C THR A 6 0.64 4.56 -10.40
N PHE A 7 -0.37 3.75 -10.09
CA PHE A 7 -0.80 2.62 -10.93
C PHE A 7 -2.32 2.44 -10.86
N ILE A 8 -2.86 1.74 -11.84
CA ILE A 8 -4.25 1.29 -11.84
C ILE A 8 -4.28 -0.15 -11.34
N ASN A 9 -5.19 -0.46 -10.42
CA ASN A 9 -5.41 -1.81 -9.94
C ASN A 9 -6.90 -2.07 -9.73
N GLN A 10 -7.50 -2.94 -10.55
CA GLN A 10 -8.93 -3.27 -10.50
C GLN A 10 -9.80 -1.99 -10.39
N ASP A 11 -9.59 -1.08 -11.34
CA ASP A 11 -10.22 0.24 -11.45
C ASP A 11 -9.75 1.31 -10.44
N MET A 12 -9.07 0.95 -9.35
CA MET A 12 -8.54 1.95 -8.42
C MET A 12 -7.28 2.62 -8.96
N LYS A 13 -7.26 3.95 -9.01
CA LYS A 13 -6.02 4.73 -9.19
C LYS A 13 -5.32 4.89 -7.84
N LEU A 14 -4.24 4.14 -7.64
CA LEU A 14 -3.49 4.09 -6.39
C LEU A 14 -2.16 4.84 -6.52
N THR A 15 -1.73 5.53 -5.47
CA THR A 15 -0.37 6.10 -5.37
C THR A 15 0.32 5.66 -4.09
N CYS A 16 1.57 5.21 -4.22
CA CYS A 16 2.40 4.82 -3.09
C CYS A 16 2.93 6.06 -2.34
N LEU A 17 2.50 6.24 -1.10
CA LEU A 17 2.93 7.31 -0.20
C LEU A 17 4.15 6.90 0.62
N CYS A 18 4.18 5.65 1.08
CA CYS A 18 5.31 5.06 1.81
C CYS A 18 5.56 3.63 1.34
N PHE A 19 6.81 3.18 1.37
CA PHE A 19 7.19 1.81 1.05
C PHE A 19 8.38 1.38 1.91
N ALA A 20 8.31 0.18 2.47
CA ALA A 20 9.42 -0.46 3.16
C ALA A 20 9.48 -1.95 2.77
N GLU A 21 10.69 -2.50 2.76
CA GLU A 21 10.96 -3.87 2.34
C GLU A 21 12.08 -4.46 3.18
N SER A 22 11.96 -5.74 3.50
CA SER A 22 12.89 -6.52 4.30
C SER A 22 12.96 -7.96 3.76
N ILE A 23 13.75 -8.81 4.41
CA ILE A 23 13.76 -10.25 4.12
C ILE A 23 12.44 -10.96 4.45
N ARG A 24 11.57 -10.39 5.31
CA ARG A 24 10.28 -11.00 5.67
C ARG A 24 9.11 -10.49 4.82
N GLY A 25 9.36 -9.62 3.85
CA GLY A 25 8.34 -9.12 2.94
C GLY A 25 8.41 -7.60 2.74
N ASN A 26 7.29 -7.02 2.32
CA ASN A 26 7.20 -5.58 2.10
C ASN A 26 5.88 -4.99 2.57
N ILE A 27 5.85 -3.68 2.76
CA ILE A 27 4.63 -2.94 3.10
C ILE A 27 4.58 -1.62 2.36
N ALA A 28 3.39 -1.27 1.86
CA ALA A 28 3.11 0.00 1.23
C ALA A 28 1.99 0.74 1.97
N LEU A 29 2.10 2.06 2.06
CA LEU A 29 0.95 2.94 2.31
C LEU A 29 0.51 3.52 0.97
N LEU A 30 -0.73 3.30 0.59
CA LEU A 30 -1.33 3.72 -0.67
C LEU A 30 -2.45 4.73 -0.41
N ILE A 31 -2.68 5.65 -1.36
CA ILE A 31 -3.92 6.44 -1.42
C ILE A 31 -4.68 6.08 -2.70
N ASN A 32 -5.98 5.83 -2.54
CA ASN A 32 -6.94 5.71 -3.63
C ASN A 32 -7.49 7.08 -3.99
N HIS A 33 -7.23 7.51 -5.23
CA HIS A 33 -7.66 8.82 -5.74
C HIS A 33 -9.16 8.89 -6.04
N GLU A 34 -9.86 7.76 -6.14
CA GLU A 34 -11.29 7.76 -6.46
C GLU A 34 -12.16 8.11 -5.25
N ASN A 35 -11.76 7.68 -4.05
CA ASN A 35 -12.55 7.84 -2.83
C ASN A 35 -11.77 8.40 -1.64
N GLY A 36 -10.48 8.71 -1.82
CA GLY A 36 -9.62 9.27 -0.78
C GLY A 36 -9.22 8.27 0.32
N LEU A 37 -9.49 6.97 0.14
CA LEU A 37 -9.10 5.96 1.13
C LEU A 37 -7.59 5.75 1.13
N PHE A 38 -7.03 5.65 2.34
CA PHE A 38 -5.67 5.20 2.58
C PHE A 38 -5.67 3.69 2.84
N ILE A 39 -4.66 3.01 2.31
CA ILE A 39 -4.53 1.55 2.41
C ILE A 39 -3.12 1.21 2.87
N THR A 40 -2.98 0.50 3.99
CA THR A 40 -1.72 -0.18 4.33
C THR A 40 -1.78 -1.60 3.79
N ALA A 41 -0.91 -1.95 2.85
CA ALA A 41 -0.90 -3.22 2.14
C ALA A 41 0.41 -3.97 2.38
N ARG A 42 0.33 -5.25 2.78
CA ARG A 42 1.50 -6.11 3.04
C ARG A 42 1.72 -7.13 1.93
N ASP A 43 2.99 -7.44 1.68
CA ASP A 43 3.46 -8.36 0.65
C ASP A 43 2.91 -7.99 -0.72
N VAL A 44 3.09 -6.72 -1.07
CA VAL A 44 2.67 -6.16 -2.35
C VAL A 44 3.55 -6.75 -3.45
N SER A 45 2.94 -7.39 -4.43
CA SER A 45 3.63 -7.99 -5.57
C SER A 45 2.95 -7.58 -6.88
N ARG A 46 3.75 -7.54 -7.95
CA ARG A 46 3.24 -7.22 -9.29
C ARG A 46 2.94 -8.54 -10.01
N GLU A 47 1.73 -8.65 -10.52
CA GLU A 47 1.24 -9.80 -11.27
C GLU A 47 1.64 -9.72 -12.75
N ASN A 48 1.59 -10.85 -13.45
CA ASN A 48 1.96 -10.96 -14.87
C ASN A 48 1.10 -10.08 -15.79
N ASN A 49 -0.14 -9.79 -15.40
CA ASN A 49 -1.05 -8.90 -16.14
C ASN A 49 -0.81 -7.41 -15.85
N GLY A 50 0.20 -7.08 -15.05
CA GLY A 50 0.56 -5.71 -14.68
C GLY A 50 -0.19 -5.16 -13.47
N ASN A 51 -1.22 -5.85 -12.97
CA ASN A 51 -1.91 -5.51 -11.72
C ASN A 51 -1.02 -5.78 -10.51
N PHE A 52 -1.47 -5.35 -9.34
CA PHE A 52 -0.82 -5.61 -8.07
C PHE A 52 -1.73 -6.43 -7.16
N SER A 53 -1.14 -7.38 -6.44
CA SER A 53 -1.79 -8.12 -5.36
C SER A 53 -1.08 -7.80 -4.04
N TRP A 54 -1.76 -8.10 -2.93
CA TRP A 54 -1.20 -8.01 -1.59
C TRP A 54 -1.87 -9.08 -0.72
N ALA A 55 -1.15 -9.61 0.26
CA ALA A 55 -1.66 -10.65 1.15
C ALA A 55 -2.81 -10.14 2.02
N TRP A 56 -2.73 -8.88 2.47
CA TRP A 56 -3.81 -8.19 3.17
C TRP A 56 -3.66 -6.67 3.07
N GLY A 57 -4.78 -5.97 3.26
CA GLY A 57 -4.87 -4.51 3.26
C GLY A 57 -5.78 -3.99 4.37
N HIS A 58 -5.37 -2.93 5.08
CA HIS A 58 -6.22 -2.21 6.03
C HIS A 58 -6.58 -0.84 5.46
N TYR A 59 -7.85 -0.46 5.57
CA TYR A 59 -8.44 0.71 4.91
C TYR A 59 -8.79 1.79 5.94
N PHE A 60 -8.45 3.04 5.63
CA PHE A 60 -8.63 4.19 6.51
C PHE A 60 -9.14 5.41 5.75
N TYR A 61 -10.02 6.20 6.36
CA TYR A 61 -10.39 7.54 5.88
C TYR A 61 -9.48 8.65 6.41
N ASP A 62 -8.75 8.40 7.52
CA ASP A 62 -7.84 9.36 8.15
C ASP A 62 -6.38 8.94 7.91
N ILE A 63 -5.58 9.86 7.37
CA ILE A 63 -4.17 9.60 7.03
C ILE A 63 -3.30 9.32 8.26
N ARG A 64 -3.59 9.94 9.42
CA ARG A 64 -2.80 9.74 10.64
C ARG A 64 -2.99 8.33 11.18
N ASN A 65 -4.22 7.81 11.09
CA ASN A 65 -4.50 6.42 11.43
C ASN A 65 -3.77 5.45 10.49
N ALA A 66 -3.76 5.74 9.19
CA ALA A 66 -3.05 4.92 8.21
C ALA A 66 -1.53 4.94 8.41
N ILE A 67 -0.94 6.10 8.73
CA ILE A 67 0.49 6.24 9.07
C ILE A 67 0.81 5.47 10.34
N GLY A 68 0.00 5.64 11.41
CA GLY A 68 0.21 4.93 12.66
C GLY A 68 0.10 3.41 12.50
N ASP A 69 -0.76 2.93 11.61
CA ASP A 69 -0.86 1.51 11.25
C ASP A 69 0.37 1.04 10.45
N TYR A 70 0.76 1.81 9.44
CA TYR A 70 1.94 1.54 8.61
C TYR A 70 3.20 1.38 9.46
N ASP A 71 3.48 2.32 10.36
CA ASP A 71 4.68 2.28 11.20
C ASP A 71 4.68 1.07 12.13
N LYS A 72 3.55 0.78 12.80
CA LYS A 72 3.42 -0.42 13.65
C LYS A 72 3.72 -1.71 12.90
N ARG A 73 3.27 -1.81 11.64
CA ARG A 73 3.45 -3.03 10.83
C ARG A 73 4.83 -3.11 10.21
N LYS A 74 5.40 -1.97 9.81
CA LYS A 74 6.77 -1.85 9.32
C LYS A 74 7.77 -2.40 10.33
N ASP A 75 7.55 -2.17 11.63
CA ASP A 75 8.43 -2.69 12.68
C ASP A 75 8.36 -4.23 12.84
N THR A 76 7.34 -4.86 12.24
CA THR A 76 7.15 -6.33 12.22
C THR A 76 7.51 -6.99 10.89
N LEU A 77 8.10 -6.20 9.97
CA LEU A 77 8.75 -6.73 8.78
C LEU A 77 10.02 -7.51 9.14
#